data_AF-A0A2E8T6L5-F1
#
_entry.id   AF-A0A2E8T6L5-F1
#
_cell.length_a   1.000
_cell.length_b   1.000
_cell.length_c   1.000
_cell.angle_alpha   90.00
_cell.angle_beta   90.00
_cell.angle_gamma   90.00
#
_symmetry.space_group_name_H-M   'P 1'
#
loop_
_entity.id
_entity.type
_entity.pdbx_description
1 polymer ?
#
loop_
_entity_poly.entity_id
_entity_poly.type
_entity_poly.pdbx_seq_one_letter_code
_entity_poly.pdbx_strand_id
1 'polypeptide(L)'
;MAAKTMNHVGITVTDIQAATDWYIEVLGCNVLMNPAHIPDDGGYFSEIVSDIFGKGFKSIKMAHLVTGDGIGIELFEFTKPKSVIPENNFEFWKTGIFHICLTEPNIEKLAQQIEKTGGKKRSKVWQLWPEKPYKVCYCEDPWGNIIELSSHSYEQTWSNFEIPHKPE
;
A
#
# COMPACT_ATOMS: atom_id res chain seq x y z
N MET A 1 10.69 -17.93 -19.62
CA MET A 1 9.71 -16.82 -19.70
C MET A 1 10.32 -15.59 -19.05
N ALA A 2 10.11 -14.39 -19.60
CA ALA A 2 10.61 -13.16 -18.98
C ALA A 2 9.90 -12.90 -17.64
N ALA A 3 10.63 -12.36 -16.66
CA ALA A 3 10.05 -11.90 -15.41
C ALA A 3 8.96 -10.85 -15.67
N LYS A 4 7.89 -10.91 -14.90
CA LYS A 4 6.81 -9.91 -14.96
C LYS A 4 7.14 -8.77 -14.02
N THR A 5 6.82 -7.54 -14.44
CA THR A 5 6.96 -6.34 -13.62
C THR A 5 5.67 -6.09 -12.85
N MET A 6 5.80 -5.61 -11.61
CA MET A 6 4.65 -5.09 -10.88
C MET A 6 4.11 -3.85 -11.61
N ASN A 7 2.79 -3.69 -11.67
CA ASN A 7 2.18 -2.52 -12.29
C ASN A 7 1.55 -1.60 -11.23
N HIS A 8 0.68 -2.13 -10.39
CA HIS A 8 0.02 -1.36 -9.33
C HIS A 8 -0.56 -2.26 -8.24
N VAL A 9 -0.94 -1.66 -7.12
CA VAL A 9 -1.73 -2.26 -6.05
C VAL A 9 -3.03 -1.49 -5.84
N GLY A 10 -4.13 -2.21 -5.62
CA GLY A 10 -5.40 -1.63 -5.23
C GLY A 10 -5.58 -1.60 -3.72
N ILE A 11 -5.95 -0.45 -3.16
CA ILE A 11 -6.12 -0.21 -1.73
C ILE A 11 -7.50 0.40 -1.47
N THR A 12 -8.24 -0.18 -0.54
CA THR A 12 -9.55 0.36 -0.13
C THR A 12 -9.38 1.32 1.05
N VAL A 13 -10.06 2.46 0.99
CA VAL A 13 -10.08 3.51 2.01
C VAL A 13 -11.51 3.97 2.26
N THR A 14 -11.76 4.60 3.41
CA THR A 14 -13.10 5.09 3.77
C THR A 14 -13.35 6.56 3.44
N ASP A 15 -12.29 7.29 3.08
CA ASP A 15 -12.34 8.67 2.59
C ASP A 15 -11.22 8.85 1.55
N ILE A 16 -11.60 8.89 0.27
CA ILE A 16 -10.61 8.92 -0.82
C ILE A 16 -9.89 10.27 -0.94
N GLN A 17 -10.53 11.36 -0.53
CA GLN A 17 -9.93 12.68 -0.64
C GLN A 17 -8.81 12.80 0.40
N ALA A 18 -9.13 12.48 1.65
CA ALA A 18 -8.14 12.45 2.72
C ALA A 18 -7.01 11.45 2.44
N ALA A 19 -7.32 10.28 1.86
CA ALA A 19 -6.31 9.30 1.47
C ALA A 19 -5.40 9.80 0.36
N THR A 20 -5.97 10.40 -0.67
CA THR A 20 -5.17 10.95 -1.77
C THR A 20 -4.19 11.99 -1.25
N ASP A 21 -4.68 12.96 -0.47
CA ASP A 21 -3.85 14.04 0.08
C ASP A 21 -2.78 13.48 1.02
N TRP A 22 -3.12 12.53 1.90
CA TRP A 22 -2.17 11.90 2.81
C TRP A 22 -1.07 11.12 2.08
N TYR A 23 -1.42 10.32 1.06
CA TYR A 23 -0.43 9.56 0.29
C TYR A 23 0.52 10.46 -0.51
N ILE A 24 0.05 11.62 -0.98
CA ILE A 24 0.90 12.62 -1.63
C ILE A 24 1.83 13.28 -0.60
N GLU A 25 1.27 13.81 0.49
CA GLU A 25 2.02 14.60 1.48
C GLU A 25 2.98 13.77 2.34
N VAL A 26 2.58 12.54 2.68
CA VAL A 26 3.30 11.69 3.63
C VAL A 26 4.18 10.68 2.94
N LEU A 27 3.68 9.99 1.91
CA LEU A 27 4.44 8.97 1.19
C LEU A 27 5.13 9.50 -0.07
N GLY A 28 4.91 10.77 -0.42
CA GLY A 28 5.54 11.40 -1.59
C GLY A 28 5.04 10.87 -2.92
N CYS A 29 3.82 10.31 -2.98
CA CYS A 29 3.22 9.85 -4.23
C CYS A 29 2.84 11.04 -5.13
N ASN A 30 2.84 10.83 -6.44
CA ASN A 30 2.29 11.79 -7.40
C ASN A 30 0.90 11.36 -7.84
N VAL A 31 -0.02 12.32 -8.01
CA VAL A 31 -1.36 12.05 -8.54
C VAL A 31 -1.33 11.95 -10.07
N LEU A 32 -1.89 10.86 -10.60
CA LEU A 32 -2.16 10.67 -12.03
C LEU A 32 -3.62 10.95 -12.37
N MET A 33 -4.53 10.55 -11.47
CA MET A 33 -5.96 10.82 -11.58
C MET A 33 -6.49 11.21 -10.20
N ASN A 34 -7.04 12.44 -10.10
CA ASN A 34 -7.71 12.91 -8.90
C ASN A 34 -8.92 12.02 -8.56
N PRO A 35 -9.38 12.03 -7.29
CA PRO A 35 -10.60 11.35 -6.91
C PRO A 35 -11.78 11.66 -7.83
N ALA A 36 -12.30 10.62 -8.47
CA ALA A 36 -13.45 10.71 -9.37
C ALA A 36 -14.51 9.70 -8.97
N HIS A 37 -15.77 10.11 -9.01
CA HIS A 37 -16.90 9.20 -8.80
C HIS A 37 -17.17 8.44 -10.10
N ILE A 38 -17.23 7.12 -10.00
CA ILE A 38 -17.64 6.25 -11.08
C ILE A 38 -19.07 5.76 -10.80
N PRO A 39 -20.06 6.26 -11.54
CA PRO A 39 -21.44 5.82 -11.41
C PRO A 39 -21.68 4.45 -12.07
N ASP A 40 -22.64 3.70 -11.54
CA ASP A 40 -23.30 2.60 -12.26
C ASP A 40 -24.32 3.20 -13.25
N ASP A 41 -23.82 3.66 -14.40
CA ASP A 41 -24.61 4.34 -15.45
C ASP A 41 -24.96 3.41 -16.63
N GLY A 42 -24.61 2.11 -16.54
CA GLY A 42 -24.77 1.14 -17.61
C GLY A 42 -23.81 1.31 -18.79
N GLY A 43 -22.81 2.19 -18.69
CA GLY A 43 -21.74 2.34 -19.67
C GLY A 43 -20.71 1.21 -19.61
N TYR A 44 -19.79 1.18 -20.58
CA TYR A 44 -18.75 0.14 -20.69
C TYR A 44 -17.89 0.00 -19.44
N PHE A 45 -17.57 1.12 -18.77
CA PHE A 45 -16.83 1.07 -17.52
C PHE A 45 -17.67 0.47 -16.38
N SER A 46 -18.97 0.74 -16.33
CA SER A 46 -19.87 0.09 -15.36
C SER A 46 -19.94 -1.42 -15.60
N GLU A 47 -19.92 -1.87 -16.86
CA GLU A 47 -19.88 -3.30 -17.21
C GLU A 47 -18.61 -3.97 -16.67
N ILE A 48 -17.43 -3.36 -16.89
CA ILE A 48 -16.15 -3.87 -16.37
C ILE A 48 -16.19 -3.96 -14.84
N VAL A 49 -16.62 -2.89 -14.17
CA VAL A 49 -16.66 -2.83 -12.71
C VAL A 49 -17.66 -3.83 -12.13
N SER A 50 -18.79 -4.02 -12.80
CA SER A 50 -19.80 -5.02 -12.42
C SER A 50 -19.30 -6.47 -12.58
N ASP A 51 -18.48 -6.74 -13.60
CA ASP A 51 -17.83 -8.05 -13.78
C ASP A 51 -16.80 -8.32 -12.68
N ILE A 52 -16.00 -7.31 -12.32
CA ILE A 52 -14.95 -7.41 -11.29
C ILE A 52 -15.55 -7.63 -9.88
N PHE A 53 -16.50 -6.78 -9.46
CA PHE A 53 -17.02 -6.79 -8.09
C PHE A 53 -18.30 -7.60 -7.91
N GLY A 54 -18.94 -8.00 -9.01
CA GLY A 54 -20.11 -8.86 -8.99
C GLY A 54 -21.39 -8.19 -8.49
N LYS A 55 -22.40 -9.03 -8.25
CA LYS A 55 -23.75 -8.60 -7.86
C LYS A 55 -23.73 -7.88 -6.51
N GLY A 56 -24.29 -6.67 -6.48
CA GLY A 56 -24.41 -5.86 -5.26
C GLY A 56 -23.47 -4.66 -5.21
N PHE A 57 -22.47 -4.61 -6.09
CA PHE A 57 -21.72 -3.39 -6.37
C PHE A 57 -22.63 -2.31 -6.97
N LYS A 58 -22.43 -1.05 -6.58
CA LYS A 58 -23.23 0.07 -7.07
C LYS A 58 -22.44 1.33 -7.38
N SER A 59 -21.47 1.71 -6.55
CA SER A 59 -20.76 2.97 -6.75
C SER A 59 -19.44 3.01 -6.00
N ILE A 60 -18.45 3.59 -6.65
CA ILE A 60 -17.07 3.71 -6.17
C ILE A 60 -16.52 5.08 -6.52
N LYS A 61 -15.60 5.57 -5.69
CA LYS A 61 -14.69 6.64 -6.09
C LYS A 61 -13.30 6.05 -6.25
N MET A 62 -12.55 6.55 -7.22
CA MET A 62 -11.19 6.08 -7.50
C MET A 62 -10.23 7.24 -7.67
N ALA A 63 -8.99 7.02 -7.26
CA ALA A 63 -7.86 7.90 -7.51
C ALA A 63 -6.65 7.04 -7.89
N HIS A 64 -5.84 7.52 -8.83
CA HIS A 64 -4.65 6.80 -9.27
C HIS A 64 -3.43 7.64 -8.91
N LEU A 65 -2.56 7.06 -8.08
CA LEU A 65 -1.30 7.64 -7.68
C LEU A 65 -0.15 6.81 -8.23
N VAL A 66 1.05 7.36 -8.20
CA VAL A 66 2.27 6.66 -8.61
C VAL A 66 3.41 6.96 -7.64
N THR A 67 4.19 5.92 -7.33
CA THR A 67 5.42 6.01 -6.54
C THR A 67 6.58 6.53 -7.39
N GLY A 68 7.71 6.87 -6.74
CA GLY A 68 8.89 7.39 -7.43
C GLY A 68 9.52 6.43 -8.46
N ASP A 69 9.26 5.14 -8.35
CA ASP A 69 9.70 4.07 -9.27
C ASP A 69 8.65 3.67 -10.32
N GLY A 70 7.53 4.39 -10.40
CA GLY A 70 6.52 4.20 -11.45
C GLY A 70 5.46 3.13 -11.15
N ILE A 71 5.41 2.59 -9.94
CA ILE A 71 4.39 1.61 -9.52
C ILE A 71 3.12 2.36 -9.08
N GLY A 72 1.97 1.92 -9.58
CA GLY A 72 0.69 2.53 -9.28
C GLY A 72 0.15 2.18 -7.89
N ILE A 73 -0.51 3.14 -7.25
CA ILE A 73 -1.40 2.92 -6.11
C ILE A 73 -2.78 3.38 -6.52
N GLU A 74 -3.71 2.45 -6.62
CA GLU A 74 -5.12 2.73 -6.89
C GLU A 74 -5.86 2.80 -5.56
N LEU A 75 -6.42 3.95 -5.23
CA LEU A 75 -7.24 4.15 -4.04
C LEU A 75 -8.71 3.98 -4.41
N PHE A 76 -9.44 3.23 -3.60
CA PHE A 76 -10.86 2.93 -3.79
C PHE A 76 -11.68 3.29 -2.56
N GLU A 77 -12.73 4.11 -2.74
CA GLU A 77 -13.77 4.31 -1.73
C GLU A 77 -15.10 3.79 -2.27
N PHE A 78 -15.48 2.59 -1.85
CA PHE A 78 -16.81 2.05 -2.11
C PHE A 78 -17.83 2.81 -1.28
N THR A 79 -18.85 3.33 -1.95
CA THR A 79 -19.98 4.01 -1.28
C THR A 79 -21.16 3.06 -1.10
N LYS A 80 -21.28 2.02 -1.96
CA LYS A 80 -22.30 0.97 -1.88
C LYS A 80 -21.75 -0.38 -2.43
N PRO A 81 -21.51 -1.38 -1.57
CA PRO A 81 -21.51 -1.31 -0.10
C PRO A 81 -20.49 -0.28 0.41
N LYS A 82 -20.74 0.32 1.57
CA LYS A 82 -19.84 1.34 2.12
C LYS A 82 -18.55 0.69 2.63
N SER A 83 -17.41 1.25 2.26
CA SER A 83 -16.10 0.85 2.80
C SER A 83 -16.07 1.02 4.31
N VAL A 84 -15.49 0.04 5.00
CA VAL A 84 -15.34 0.05 6.46
C VAL A 84 -13.90 -0.32 6.81
N ILE A 85 -13.37 0.31 7.85
CA ILE A 85 -12.10 -0.11 8.45
C ILE A 85 -12.38 -1.37 9.27
N PRO A 86 -11.67 -2.49 9.04
CA PRO A 86 -11.84 -3.70 9.83
C PRO A 86 -11.51 -3.46 11.31
N GLU A 87 -12.25 -4.10 12.23
CA GLU A 87 -11.92 -4.07 13.66
C GLU A 87 -10.53 -4.66 13.95
N ASN A 88 -10.16 -5.72 13.21
CA ASN A 88 -8.84 -6.29 13.20
C ASN A 88 -8.24 -6.22 11.79
N ASN A 89 -7.30 -5.31 11.60
CA ASN A 89 -6.62 -5.07 10.33
C ASN A 89 -5.29 -5.84 10.20
N PHE A 90 -5.00 -6.80 11.09
CA PHE A 90 -3.72 -7.51 11.12
C PHE A 90 -3.87 -9.02 11.34
N GLU A 91 -4.65 -9.67 10.48
CA GLU A 91 -4.82 -11.13 10.48
C GLU A 91 -3.81 -11.81 9.54
N PHE A 92 -2.51 -11.63 9.80
CA PHE A 92 -1.41 -12.07 8.92
C PHE A 92 -1.36 -13.57 8.60
N TRP A 93 -2.08 -14.41 9.35
CA TRP A 93 -2.20 -15.84 9.12
C TRP A 93 -3.26 -16.19 8.06
N LYS A 94 -4.08 -15.23 7.62
CA LYS A 94 -5.04 -15.41 6.53
C LYS A 94 -4.37 -15.14 5.19
N THR A 95 -4.75 -15.91 4.17
CA THR A 95 -4.25 -15.73 2.80
C THR A 95 -4.72 -14.41 2.21
N GLY A 96 -3.83 -13.66 1.57
CA GLY A 96 -4.13 -12.38 0.94
C GLY A 96 -2.90 -11.47 0.88
N ILE A 97 -3.11 -10.20 0.55
CA ILE A 97 -2.07 -9.18 0.67
C ILE A 97 -1.92 -8.83 2.14
N PHE A 98 -0.72 -9.05 2.69
CA PHE A 98 -0.42 -8.73 4.08
C PHE A 98 0.05 -7.29 4.26
N HIS A 99 0.89 -6.78 3.36
CA HIS A 99 1.37 -5.39 3.35
C HIS A 99 1.84 -5.01 1.94
N ILE A 100 2.08 -3.71 1.75
CA ILE A 100 2.89 -3.16 0.66
C ILE A 100 4.19 -2.61 1.24
N CYS A 101 5.25 -2.53 0.43
CA CYS A 101 6.54 -2.00 0.89
C CYS A 101 6.97 -0.79 0.06
N LEU A 102 7.47 0.25 0.74
CA LEU A 102 8.14 1.38 0.12
C LEU A 102 9.62 1.37 0.47
N THR A 103 10.46 1.78 -0.49
CA THR A 103 11.88 1.98 -0.25
C THR A 103 12.14 3.44 0.12
N GLU A 104 12.68 3.68 1.30
CA GLU A 104 13.01 5.01 1.82
C GLU A 104 14.34 4.96 2.59
N PRO A 105 15.39 5.71 2.18
CA PRO A 105 16.67 5.70 2.88
C PRO A 105 16.60 6.08 4.37
N ASN A 106 15.68 6.99 4.75
CA ASN A 106 15.48 7.45 6.12
C ASN A 106 14.11 7.01 6.68
N ILE A 107 13.97 5.69 6.91
CA ILE A 107 12.72 5.11 7.39
C ILE A 107 12.32 5.63 8.78
N GLU A 108 13.27 6.04 9.63
CA GLU A 108 12.96 6.64 10.94
C GLU A 108 12.15 7.92 10.79
N LYS A 109 12.55 8.80 9.87
CA LYS A 109 11.85 10.06 9.60
C LYS A 109 10.46 9.79 9.03
N LEU A 110 10.34 8.91 8.04
CA LEU A 110 9.05 8.59 7.42
C LEU A 110 8.11 7.90 8.40
N ALA A 111 8.58 6.93 9.20
CA ALA A 111 7.76 6.29 10.23
C ALA A 111 7.24 7.29 11.28
N GLN A 112 8.06 8.28 11.67
CA GLN A 112 7.61 9.36 12.55
C GLN A 112 6.58 10.27 11.88
N GLN A 113 6.73 10.55 10.58
CA GLN A 113 5.75 11.35 9.84
C GLN A 113 4.41 10.64 9.77
N ILE A 114 4.40 9.35 9.42
CA ILE A 114 3.21 8.49 9.39
C ILE A 114 2.47 8.50 10.74
N GLU A 115 3.21 8.30 11.85
CA GLU A 115 2.63 8.31 13.20
C GLU A 115 2.04 9.68 13.58
N LYS A 116 2.64 10.78 13.13
CA LYS A 116 2.16 12.16 13.41
C LYS A 116 0.93 12.55 12.58
N THR A 117 0.72 11.93 11.43
CA THR A 117 -0.36 12.27 10.49
C THR A 117 -1.51 11.26 10.54
N GLY A 118 -1.69 10.58 11.68
CA GLY A 118 -2.84 9.71 11.95
C GLY A 118 -2.63 8.24 11.61
N GLY A 119 -1.50 7.87 11.01
CA GLY A 119 -1.09 6.47 10.88
C GLY A 119 -0.55 5.91 12.20
N LYS A 120 -0.01 4.68 12.15
CA LYS A 120 0.56 4.02 13.32
C LYS A 120 1.93 3.45 13.01
N LYS A 121 2.87 3.57 13.95
CA LYS A 121 4.12 2.81 13.94
C LYS A 121 3.89 1.46 14.65
N ARG A 122 3.83 0.35 13.90
CA ARG A 122 3.54 -0.99 14.46
C ARG A 122 4.76 -1.66 15.07
N SER A 123 5.94 -1.39 14.54
CA SER A 123 7.20 -1.92 15.05
C SER A 123 8.17 -0.80 15.36
N LYS A 124 9.17 -1.06 16.19
CA LYS A 124 10.37 -0.20 16.16
C LYS A 124 11.07 -0.36 14.79
N VAL A 125 11.98 0.56 14.52
CA VAL A 125 12.94 0.37 13.42
C VAL A 125 13.90 -0.75 13.81
N TRP A 126 13.97 -1.76 12.95
CA TRP A 126 14.87 -2.89 13.10
C TRP A 126 15.98 -2.81 12.08
N GLN A 127 17.21 -3.10 12.51
CA GLN A 127 18.27 -3.48 11.59
C GLN A 127 18.08 -4.97 11.28
N LEU A 128 17.96 -5.34 9.99
CA LEU A 128 17.67 -6.72 9.58
C LEU A 128 18.79 -7.67 9.96
N TRP A 129 20.02 -7.22 9.76
CA TRP A 129 21.23 -7.98 10.05
C TRP A 129 22.21 -7.08 10.81
N PRO A 130 22.75 -7.51 11.96
CA PRO A 130 23.64 -6.68 12.78
C PRO A 130 24.81 -6.06 12.01
N GLU A 131 25.34 -6.77 11.02
CA GLU A 131 26.52 -6.40 10.25
C GLU A 131 26.23 -5.60 8.97
N LYS A 132 24.95 -5.34 8.64
CA LYS A 132 24.57 -4.67 7.39
C LYS A 132 23.63 -3.48 7.60
N PRO A 133 23.65 -2.45 6.74
CA PRO A 133 22.87 -1.22 6.94
C PRO A 133 21.38 -1.33 6.56
N TYR A 134 20.86 -2.54 6.36
CA TYR A 134 19.45 -2.76 5.99
C TYR A 134 18.55 -2.61 7.20
N LYS A 135 17.52 -1.78 7.06
CA LYS A 135 16.55 -1.51 8.12
C LYS A 135 15.14 -1.68 7.60
N VAL A 136 14.24 -2.13 8.48
CA VAL A 136 12.80 -2.16 8.23
C VAL A 136 11.98 -1.58 9.37
N CYS A 137 10.78 -1.11 9.03
CA CYS A 137 9.76 -0.69 9.98
C CYS A 137 8.38 -0.98 9.41
N TYR A 138 7.51 -1.61 10.20
CA TYR A 138 6.11 -1.77 9.85
C TYR A 138 5.29 -0.62 10.41
N CYS A 139 4.44 -0.05 9.56
CA CYS A 139 3.53 1.05 9.85
C CYS A 139 2.11 0.74 9.35
N GLU A 140 1.20 1.65 9.65
CA GLU A 140 -0.15 1.72 9.11
C GLU A 140 -0.39 3.11 8.54
N ASP A 141 -1.11 3.19 7.44
CA ASP A 141 -1.81 4.42 7.07
C ASP A 141 -3.00 4.69 8.02
N PRO A 142 -3.67 5.85 7.94
CA PRO A 142 -4.85 6.16 8.75
C PRO A 142 -6.06 5.22 8.56
N TRP A 143 -6.10 4.45 7.47
CA TRP A 143 -7.19 3.51 7.16
C TRP A 143 -6.87 2.08 7.59
N GLY A 144 -5.70 1.86 8.20
CA GLY A 144 -5.27 0.58 8.73
C GLY A 144 -4.59 -0.33 7.71
N ASN A 145 -4.24 0.16 6.53
CA ASN A 145 -3.45 -0.59 5.54
C ASN A 145 -2.00 -0.71 6.01
N ILE A 146 -1.43 -1.91 5.89
CA ILE A 146 -0.08 -2.18 6.39
C ILE A 146 0.96 -1.74 5.37
N ILE A 147 1.90 -0.89 5.83
CA ILE A 147 3.00 -0.38 5.03
C ILE A 147 4.32 -0.80 5.69
N GLU A 148 5.10 -1.59 4.99
CA GLU A 148 6.51 -1.81 5.31
C GLU A 148 7.37 -0.68 4.72
N LEU A 149 8.27 -0.16 5.52
CA LEU A 149 9.33 0.73 5.06
C LEU A 149 10.64 -0.06 5.07
N SER A 150 11.31 -0.11 3.93
CA SER A 150 12.63 -0.71 3.80
C SER A 150 13.66 0.35 3.42
N SER A 151 14.86 0.31 4.01
CA SER A 151 15.92 1.26 3.66
C SER A 151 16.56 1.00 2.29
N HIS A 152 16.34 -0.19 1.71
CA HIS A 152 16.89 -0.60 0.42
C HIS A 152 15.84 -1.37 -0.39
N SER A 153 16.07 -1.54 -1.69
CA SER A 153 15.16 -2.30 -2.53
C SER A 153 15.06 -3.77 -2.09
N TYR A 154 13.97 -4.43 -2.45
CA TYR A 154 13.78 -5.86 -2.17
C TYR A 154 14.93 -6.70 -2.75
N GLU A 155 15.33 -6.42 -3.99
CA GLU A 155 16.46 -7.09 -4.64
C GLU A 155 17.77 -6.84 -3.90
N GLN A 156 18.09 -5.59 -3.57
CA GLN A 156 19.32 -5.28 -2.83
C GLN A 156 19.36 -5.95 -1.47
N THR A 157 18.23 -6.01 -0.78
CA THR A 157 18.13 -6.64 0.54
C THR A 157 18.44 -8.13 0.38
N TRP A 158 17.66 -8.86 -0.43
CA TRP A 158 17.72 -10.32 -0.45
C TRP A 158 18.84 -10.89 -1.33
N SER A 159 19.29 -10.19 -2.37
CA SER A 159 20.46 -10.63 -3.15
C SER A 159 21.77 -10.49 -2.36
N ASN A 160 21.77 -9.66 -1.31
CA ASN A 160 22.87 -9.55 -0.37
C ASN A 160 22.59 -10.30 0.94
N PHE A 161 21.57 -11.16 0.99
CA PHE A 161 21.38 -12.03 2.14
C PHE A 161 22.42 -13.16 2.13
N GLU A 162 23.22 -13.24 3.19
CA GLU A 162 24.11 -14.37 3.43
C GLU A 162 23.42 -15.26 4.46
N ILE A 163 23.26 -16.55 4.16
CA ILE A 163 22.74 -17.50 5.13
C ILE A 163 23.84 -17.74 6.17
N PRO A 164 23.66 -17.35 7.45
CA PRO A 164 24.61 -17.68 8.48
C PRO A 164 24.49 -19.19 8.71
N HIS A 165 25.48 -19.94 8.23
CA HIS A 165 25.61 -21.41 8.37
C HIS A 165 24.48 -22.23 7.72
N LYS A 166 24.62 -22.55 6.42
CA LYS A 166 24.17 -23.88 5.96
C LYS A 166 25.20 -24.90 6.45
N PRO A 167 24.85 -25.87 7.32
CA PRO A 167 25.60 -27.11 7.34
C PRO A 167 25.46 -27.76 5.96
N GLU A 168 26.54 -28.37 5.48
CA GLU A 168 26.55 -29.19 4.26
C GLU A 168 25.43 -30.25 4.24
#